data_AF-A0A357FVX3-F1
#
_entry.id   AF-A0A357FVX3-F1
#
_cell.length_a   1.000
_cell.length_b   1.000
_cell.length_c   1.000
_cell.angle_alpha   90.00
_cell.angle_beta   90.00
_cell.angle_gamma   90.00
#
_symmetry.space_group_name_H-M   'P 1'
#
loop_
_entity.id
_entity.type
_entity.pdbx_description
1 polymer ?
#
loop_
_entity_poly.entity_id
_entity_poly.type
_entity_poly.pdbx_seq_one_letter_code
_entity_poly.pdbx_strand_id
1 'polypeptide(L)'
;QGWGENLMSEVFSAGKETDFDIVKPVKVYVLYYTVWIGDKGQIVYGSDVYNYDSKLIDALAGIDGYHLPVHYVGGSGRIATRSEIAYSR
;
A
#
# COMPACT_ATOMS: atom_id res chain seq x y z
N GLN A 1 -33.03 4.02 7.91
CA GLN A 1 -34.25 4.10 7.07
C GLN A 1 -33.92 5.05 5.94
N GLY A 2 -34.00 4.74 4.66
CA GLY A 2 -34.40 3.50 3.99
C GLY A 2 -34.31 3.77 2.50
N TRP A 3 -33.26 3.27 1.85
CA TRP A 3 -33.18 3.21 0.39
C TRP A 3 -34.00 2.01 -0.05
N GLY A 4 -35.28 2.21 -0.34
CA GLY A 4 -36.08 1.18 -0.98
C GLY A 4 -35.63 1.00 -2.43
N GLU A 5 -35.71 -0.22 -2.96
CA GLU A 5 -35.37 -0.53 -4.37
C GLU A 5 -36.07 0.42 -5.35
N ASN A 6 -37.31 0.82 -5.05
CA ASN A 6 -38.10 1.75 -5.86
C ASN A 6 -37.46 3.14 -5.97
N LEU A 7 -36.95 3.70 -4.85
CA LEU A 7 -36.34 5.02 -4.84
C LEU A 7 -35.01 5.02 -5.61
N MET A 8 -34.21 3.96 -5.48
CA MET A 8 -33.00 3.81 -6.27
C MET A 8 -33.33 3.72 -7.77
N SER A 9 -34.29 2.88 -8.16
CA SER A 9 -34.67 2.73 -9.56
C SER A 9 -35.16 4.04 -10.16
N GLU A 10 -35.91 4.84 -9.40
CA GLU A 10 -36.41 6.15 -9.84
C GLU A 10 -35.25 7.15 -10.06
N VAL A 11 -34.35 7.28 -9.08
CA VAL A 11 -33.19 8.19 -9.16
C VAL A 11 -32.27 7.80 -10.32
N PHE A 12 -31.98 6.51 -10.50
CA PHE A 12 -31.16 6.05 -11.62
C PHE A 12 -31.85 6.27 -12.98
N SER A 13 -33.15 6.01 -13.08
CA SER A 13 -33.91 6.21 -14.33
C SER A 13 -34.05 7.68 -14.72
N ALA A 14 -34.02 8.59 -13.75
CA ALA A 14 -34.10 10.02 -14.00
C ALA A 14 -32.89 10.56 -14.78
N GLY A 15 -31.72 9.92 -14.67
CA GLY A 15 -30.50 10.30 -15.40
C GLY A 15 -29.99 11.70 -15.08
N LYS A 16 -30.36 12.24 -13.91
CA LYS A 16 -30.01 13.58 -13.45
C LYS A 16 -29.11 13.49 -12.23
N GLU A 17 -28.21 14.45 -12.10
CA GLU A 17 -27.44 14.65 -10.88
C GLU A 17 -28.40 14.84 -9.70
N THR A 18 -28.13 14.11 -8.62
CA THR A 18 -28.95 14.13 -7.41
C THR A 18 -28.03 14.09 -6.20
N ASP A 19 -28.08 15.14 -5.39
CA ASP A 19 -27.31 15.23 -4.16
C ASP A 19 -28.04 14.54 -3.01
N PHE A 20 -27.27 13.87 -2.16
CA PHE A 20 -27.79 13.21 -0.96
C PHE A 20 -26.95 13.56 0.26
N ASP A 21 -27.62 14.11 1.27
CA ASP A 21 -26.99 14.40 2.55
C ASP A 21 -26.85 13.15 3.40
N ILE A 22 -25.64 12.93 3.91
CA ILE A 22 -25.37 11.84 4.84
C ILE A 22 -25.73 12.31 6.26
N VAL A 23 -26.90 11.89 6.75
CA VAL A 23 -27.43 12.26 8.08
C VAL A 23 -26.47 11.89 9.23
N LYS A 24 -25.69 10.83 9.08
CA LYS A 24 -24.70 10.39 10.06
C LYS A 24 -23.29 10.53 9.49
N PRO A 25 -22.41 11.36 10.09
CA PRO A 25 -21.06 11.53 9.58
C PRO A 25 -20.31 10.19 9.46
N VAL A 26 -19.74 9.95 8.27
CA VAL A 26 -18.87 8.79 8.00
C VAL A 26 -17.43 9.26 8.05
N LYS A 27 -16.59 8.63 8.87
CA LYS A 27 -15.17 8.94 8.94
C LYS A 27 -14.46 8.31 7.75
N VAL A 28 -13.71 9.12 7.00
CA VAL A 28 -12.94 8.68 5.84
C VAL A 28 -11.46 8.92 6.13
N TYR A 29 -10.66 7.87 5.93
CA TYR A 29 -9.20 7.91 6.08
C TYR A 29 -8.57 7.47 4.77
N VAL A 30 -7.68 8.29 4.22
CA VAL A 30 -6.88 7.95 3.04
C VAL A 30 -5.49 7.59 3.51
N LEU A 31 -5.14 6.31 3.39
CA LEU A 31 -3.86 5.77 3.83
C LEU A 31 -3.08 5.29 2.62
N TYR A 32 -1.76 5.49 2.65
CA TYR A 32 -0.85 5.04 1.61
C TYR A 32 0.16 4.08 2.23
N TYR A 33 -0.02 2.79 1.97
CA TYR A 33 0.88 1.74 2.41
C TYR A 33 1.40 0.97 1.21
N THR A 34 2.72 0.80 1.14
CA THR A 34 3.39 -0.08 0.18
C THR A 34 3.56 -1.50 0.74
N VAL A 35 3.28 -1.72 2.02
CA VAL A 35 3.25 -3.04 2.68
C VAL A 35 2.12 -3.13 3.69
N TRP A 36 1.32 -4.21 3.67
CA TRP A 36 0.27 -4.47 4.66
C TRP A 36 -0.03 -5.97 4.81
N ILE A 37 -0.84 -6.33 5.81
CA ILE A 37 -1.32 -7.70 6.02
C ILE A 37 -2.62 -7.91 5.23
N GLY A 38 -2.62 -8.90 4.35
CA GLY A 38 -3.77 -9.31 3.55
C GLY A 38 -4.81 -10.08 4.35
N ASP A 39 -5.92 -10.38 3.68
CA ASP A 39 -7.09 -11.09 4.21
C ASP A 39 -6.80 -12.50 4.75
N LYS A 40 -5.74 -13.16 4.27
CA LYS A 40 -5.30 -14.49 4.72
C LYS A 40 -4.05 -14.43 5.60
N GLY A 41 -3.69 -13.26 6.12
CA GLY A 41 -2.50 -13.07 6.96
C GLY A 41 -1.18 -13.02 6.19
N GLN A 42 -1.23 -13.07 4.85
CA GLN A 42 -0.06 -12.92 3.99
C GLN A 42 0.42 -11.47 3.95
N ILE A 43 1.72 -11.26 3.80
CA ILE A 43 2.27 -9.92 3.54
C ILE A 43 1.99 -9.56 2.08
N VAL A 44 1.37 -8.41 1.85
CA VAL A 44 1.12 -7.85 0.51
C VAL A 44 2.02 -6.65 0.30
N TYR A 45 2.62 -6.57 -0.89
CA TYR A 45 3.46 -5.46 -1.33
C TYR A 45 2.75 -4.71 -2.47
N GLY A 46 2.64 -3.40 -2.34
CA GLY A 46 2.11 -2.49 -3.35
C GLY A 46 3.20 -1.64 -4.00
N SER A 47 2.92 -1.08 -5.16
CA SER A 47 3.86 -0.22 -5.88
C SER A 47 4.04 1.14 -5.20
N ASP A 48 5.29 1.56 -5.03
CA ASP A 48 5.66 2.90 -4.53
C ASP A 48 5.49 3.99 -5.61
N VAL A 49 4.25 4.25 -6.04
CA VAL A 49 3.93 5.23 -7.10
C VAL A 49 4.23 6.68 -6.73
N TYR A 50 4.40 7.00 -5.44
CA TYR A 50 4.77 8.34 -4.98
C TYR A 50 6.25 8.49 -4.61
N ASN A 51 7.04 7.41 -4.78
CA ASN A 51 8.46 7.35 -4.45
C ASN A 51 8.76 7.74 -2.99
N TYR A 52 7.88 7.39 -2.06
CA TYR A 52 8.06 7.69 -0.63
C TYR A 52 9.00 6.69 0.04
N ASP A 53 9.00 5.44 -0.38
CA ASP A 53 9.89 4.42 0.18
C ASP A 53 11.34 4.72 -0.23
N SER A 54 11.55 5.13 -1.49
CA SER A 54 12.88 5.52 -1.96
C SER A 54 13.45 6.69 -1.15
N LYS A 55 12.64 7.72 -0.88
CA LYS A 55 13.05 8.86 -0.05
C LYS A 55 13.40 8.45 1.37
N LEU A 56 12.62 7.52 1.95
CA LEU A 56 12.89 6.99 3.28
C LEU A 56 14.22 6.23 3.30
N ILE A 57 14.45 5.36 2.31
CA ILE A 57 15.70 4.61 2.18
C ILE A 57 16.90 5.55 2.06
N ASP A 58 16.81 6.58 1.23
CA ASP A 58 17.89 7.56 1.05
C ASP A 58 18.19 8.31 2.36
N ALA A 59 17.15 8.73 3.09
CA ALA A 59 17.30 9.40 4.38
C ALA A 59 17.94 8.48 5.43
N LEU A 60 17.52 7.21 5.49
CA LEU A 60 18.09 6.23 6.41
C LEU A 60 19.53 5.88 6.04
N ALA A 61 19.88 5.81 4.75
CA ALA A 61 21.23 5.56 4.29
C ALA A 61 22.20 6.66 4.74
N GLY A 62 21.75 7.92 4.72
CA GLY A 62 22.53 9.07 5.16
C GLY A 62 22.90 9.06 6.65
N ILE A 63 22.18 8.30 7.47
CA ILE A 63 22.40 8.21 8.93
C ILE A 63 22.86 6.82 9.39
N ASP A 64 23.25 5.93 8.46
CA ASP A 64 23.53 4.51 8.76
C ASP A 64 22.38 3.82 9.53
N GLY A 65 21.14 4.19 9.20
CA GLY A 65 19.94 3.85 9.96
C GLY A 65 19.36 2.47 9.65
N TYR A 66 19.98 1.69 8.77
CA TYR A 66 19.55 0.33 8.47
C TYR A 66 20.72 -0.56 8.04
N HIS A 67 20.65 -1.83 8.43
CA HIS A 67 21.59 -2.86 8.01
C HIS A 67 20.84 -3.90 7.18
N LEU A 68 21.32 -4.16 5.96
CA LEU A 68 20.83 -5.30 5.18
C LEU A 68 21.53 -6.57 5.69
N PRO A 69 20.79 -7.60 6.10
CA PRO A 69 21.39 -8.84 6.55
C PRO A 69 22.23 -9.43 5.41
N VAL A 70 23.51 -9.69 5.67
CA VAL A 70 24.38 -10.37 4.71
C VAL A 70 24.09 -11.88 4.76
N HIS A 71 23.67 -12.46 3.64
CA HIS A 71 23.60 -13.91 3.50
C HIS A 71 25.00 -14.45 3.16
N TYR A 72 25.57 -15.28 4.04
CA TYR A 72 26.76 -16.06 3.74
C TYR A 72 26.42 -17.13 2.71
N VAL A 73 26.83 -16.92 1.46
CA VAL A 73 26.84 -18.00 0.46
C VAL A 73 28.04 -18.89 0.78
N GLY A 74 27.77 -20.17 1.06
CA GLY A 74 28.71 -21.10 1.69
C GLY A 74 30.11 -21.16 1.08
N GLY A 75 31.11 -21.32 1.96
CA GLY A 75 32.42 -21.89 1.66
C GLY A 75 33.55 -20.96 1.20
N SER A 76 33.27 -19.75 0.70
CA SER A 76 34.31 -18.89 0.06
C SER A 76 34.64 -17.58 0.81
N GLY A 77 33.97 -17.27 1.93
CA GLY A 77 34.21 -16.02 2.67
C GLY A 77 33.92 -14.74 1.87
N ARG A 78 33.13 -14.82 0.78
CA ARG A 78 32.74 -13.67 -0.04
C ARG A 78 31.40 -13.12 0.45
N ILE A 79 31.34 -11.80 0.66
CA ILE A 79 30.11 -11.06 0.94
C ILE A 79 29.41 -10.80 -0.40
N ALA A 80 28.15 -11.21 -0.53
CA ALA A 80 27.34 -10.91 -1.71
C ALA A 80 27.09 -9.41 -1.82
N THR A 81 27.27 -8.86 -3.00
CA THR A 81 27.10 -7.45 -3.31
C THR A 81 25.62 -7.06 -3.43
N ARG A 82 25.30 -5.76 -3.30
CA ARG A 82 23.93 -5.22 -3.42
C ARG A 82 23.20 -5.71 -4.69
N SER A 83 23.90 -5.87 -5.80
CA SER A 83 23.35 -6.36 -7.07
C SER A 83 23.00 -7.85 -7.07
N GLU A 84 23.64 -8.66 -6.22
CA GLU A 84 23.40 -10.11 -6.18
C GLU A 84 22.20 -10.48 -5.31
N ILE A 85 21.93 -9.70 -4.25
CA ILE A 85 20.79 -9.91 -3.34
C ILE A 85 19.49 -9.34 -3.95
N ALA A 86 19.58 -8.25 -4.71
CA ALA A 86 18.41 -7.59 -5.29
C ALA A 86 17.75 -8.38 -6.44
N TYR A 87 18.44 -9.34 -7.06
CA TYR A 87 17.99 -10.04 -8.27
C TYR A 87 17.69 -11.54 -8.08
N SER A 88 17.73 -12.08 -6.86
CA SER A 88 17.41 -13.51 -6.63
C SER A 88 15.91 -13.81 -6.41
N ARG A 89 15.00 -12.97 -6.94
CA ARG A 89 13.55 -13.21 -6.93
C ARG A 89 13.01 -13.24 -8.35
#